data_AF-A0A076H8N7-F1
#
_entry.id   AF-A0A076H8N7-F1
#
_cell.length_a   1.000
_cell.length_b   1.000
_cell.length_c   1.000
_cell.angle_alpha   90.00
_cell.angle_beta   90.00
_cell.angle_gamma   90.00
#
_symmetry.space_group_name_H-M   'P 1'
#
loop_
_entity.id
_entity.type
_entity.pdbx_description
1 polymer ?
#
loop_
_entity_poly.entity_id
_entity_poly.type
_entity_poly.pdbx_seq_one_letter_code
_entity_poly.pdbx_strand_id
1 'polypeptide(L)'
;MATSIEGSAGNDLVIPDDAVTSVAISATDEGALVDVTSNVSDINIKVGGEAPVKVEGKAVKNSVVRPAAAAGETAEITFETTKVESVTIVSEGEGAVALDVEKGTFKKSTIDLSSGAAKDSIAFGGDTKVVKTSISLGDGKDTVQFSEGIKLKGDTGIRVGDGRDVIKVPETVKGGGRIGISNFSKQDRLVVDGQKLSGSKLYKGKKEAPSFITIQFEDGTVVGG
;
A
#
# COMPACT_ATOMS: atom_id res chain seq x y z
N MET A 1 -23.43 -10.25 16.18
CA MET A 1 -23.56 -8.80 15.90
C MET A 1 -22.13 -8.30 15.67
N ALA A 2 -21.91 -7.01 15.43
CA ALA A 2 -20.54 -6.47 15.33
C ALA A 2 -20.44 -5.34 16.34
N THR A 3 -19.29 -5.23 17.01
CA THR A 3 -19.02 -4.13 17.92
C THR A 3 -18.40 -2.99 17.11
N SER A 4 -19.10 -1.85 17.09
CA SER A 4 -18.57 -0.61 16.54
C SER A 4 -17.88 0.15 17.66
N ILE A 5 -16.63 0.55 17.44
CA ILE A 5 -15.91 1.45 18.32
C ILE A 5 -15.69 2.72 17.51
N GLU A 6 -16.37 3.81 17.90
CA GLU A 6 -16.08 5.14 17.39
C GLU A 6 -14.69 5.52 17.89
N GLY A 7 -13.75 5.65 16.96
CA GLY A 7 -12.46 6.25 17.22
C GLY A 7 -12.60 7.76 17.27
N SER A 8 -11.66 8.42 17.93
CA SER A 8 -11.52 9.86 17.81
C SER A 8 -11.15 10.23 16.37
N ALA A 9 -11.57 11.43 15.95
CA ALA A 9 -11.07 12.08 14.73
C ALA A 9 -11.51 11.42 13.39
N GLY A 10 -12.76 10.92 13.35
CA GLY A 10 -13.38 10.35 12.15
C GLY A 10 -12.94 8.93 11.79
N ASN A 11 -12.19 8.27 12.67
CA ASN A 11 -11.80 6.88 12.56
C ASN A 11 -12.91 5.98 13.12
N ASP A 12 -13.41 5.01 12.35
CA ASP A 12 -14.41 4.05 12.83
C ASP A 12 -13.85 2.62 12.73
N LEU A 13 -13.98 1.82 13.79
CA LEU A 13 -13.61 0.40 13.75
C LEU A 13 -14.82 -0.49 13.99
N VAL A 14 -15.09 -1.38 13.04
CA VAL A 14 -16.12 -2.42 13.18
C VAL A 14 -15.45 -3.78 13.28
N ILE A 15 -15.60 -4.39 14.45
CA ILE A 15 -14.99 -5.68 14.81
C ILE A 15 -16.09 -6.73 14.94
N PRO A 16 -15.96 -7.91 14.30
CA PRO A 16 -16.90 -8.99 14.52
C PRO A 16 -16.81 -9.50 15.98
N ASP A 17 -17.95 -9.90 16.56
CA ASP A 17 -18.05 -10.22 18.00
C ASP A 17 -17.05 -11.28 18.47
N ASP A 18 -16.68 -12.24 17.61
CA ASP A 18 -15.70 -13.30 17.89
C ASP A 18 -14.24 -12.80 17.91
N ALA A 19 -13.96 -11.61 17.36
CA ALA A 19 -12.65 -10.97 17.36
C ALA A 19 -12.49 -9.91 18.46
N VAL A 20 -13.55 -9.52 19.18
CA VAL A 20 -13.53 -8.40 20.15
C VAL A 20 -12.50 -8.62 21.26
N THR A 21 -12.30 -9.85 21.74
CA THR A 21 -11.29 -10.13 22.78
C THR A 21 -9.86 -10.17 22.23
N SER A 22 -9.70 -10.15 20.90
CA SER A 22 -8.41 -10.25 20.21
C SER A 22 -7.92 -8.92 19.67
N VAL A 23 -8.70 -7.85 19.81
CA VAL A 23 -8.37 -6.51 19.35
C VAL A 23 -8.55 -5.53 20.50
N ALA A 24 -7.50 -4.80 20.82
CA ALA A 24 -7.56 -3.66 21.71
C ALA A 24 -7.39 -2.37 20.89
N ILE A 25 -8.17 -1.34 21.23
CA ILE A 25 -8.02 -0.01 20.64
C ILE A 25 -7.63 0.97 21.74
N SER A 26 -6.64 1.80 21.47
CA SER A 26 -6.29 2.93 22.32
C SER A 26 -5.99 4.17 21.48
N ALA A 27 -6.29 5.34 22.03
CA ALA A 27 -5.75 6.59 21.51
C ALA A 27 -4.35 6.81 22.08
N THR A 28 -3.45 7.35 21.28
CA THR A 28 -2.09 7.75 21.64
C THR A 28 -1.87 9.20 21.22
N ASP A 29 -0.75 9.80 21.67
CA ASP A 29 -0.34 11.13 21.20
C ASP A 29 -0.03 11.15 19.69
N GLU A 30 0.21 9.96 19.10
CA GLU A 30 0.51 9.79 17.69
C GLU A 30 -0.72 9.50 16.85
N GLY A 31 -1.86 9.07 17.42
CA GLY A 31 -3.07 8.72 16.67
C GLY A 31 -3.88 7.60 17.33
N ALA A 32 -4.52 6.75 16.53
CA ALA A 32 -5.21 5.56 17.03
C ALA A 32 -4.34 4.30 16.86
N LEU A 33 -4.26 3.48 17.91
CA LEU A 33 -3.59 2.19 17.91
C LEU A 33 -4.62 1.06 17.94
N VAL A 34 -4.48 0.10 17.03
CA VAL A 34 -5.24 -1.14 16.96
C VAL A 34 -4.28 -2.30 17.21
N ASP A 35 -4.24 -2.80 18.44
CA ASP A 35 -3.41 -3.93 18.86
C ASP A 35 -4.15 -5.26 18.67
N VAL A 36 -3.62 -6.11 17.80
CA VAL A 36 -4.18 -7.41 17.42
C VAL A 36 -3.43 -8.52 18.16
N THR A 37 -3.96 -8.96 19.31
CA THR A 37 -3.28 -9.92 20.19
C THR A 37 -3.39 -11.37 19.71
N SER A 38 -4.38 -11.67 18.87
CA SER A 38 -4.63 -12.99 18.27
C SER A 38 -4.95 -12.84 16.79
N ASN A 39 -4.92 -13.92 16.00
CA ASN A 39 -5.25 -13.78 14.57
C ASN A 39 -6.73 -13.42 14.41
N VAL A 40 -7.02 -12.38 13.64
CA VAL A 40 -8.37 -11.86 13.42
C VAL A 40 -8.71 -11.83 11.94
N SER A 41 -10.00 -11.86 11.64
CA SER A 41 -10.51 -11.68 10.28
C SER A 41 -11.73 -10.79 10.22
N ASP A 42 -12.08 -10.36 9.01
CA ASP A 42 -13.34 -9.69 8.69
C ASP A 42 -13.57 -8.37 9.46
N ILE A 43 -12.46 -7.71 9.81
CA ILE A 43 -12.47 -6.38 10.43
C ILE A 43 -12.73 -5.32 9.34
N ASN A 44 -13.53 -4.31 9.66
CA ASN A 44 -13.68 -3.13 8.80
C ASN A 44 -13.11 -1.91 9.53
N ILE A 45 -12.10 -1.29 8.95
CA ILE A 45 -11.43 -0.10 9.49
C ILE A 45 -11.75 1.07 8.59
N LYS A 46 -12.26 2.17 9.13
CA LYS A 46 -12.37 3.45 8.45
C LYS A 46 -11.37 4.41 9.05
N VAL A 47 -10.64 5.10 8.19
CA VAL A 47 -9.51 5.95 8.61
C VAL A 47 -9.73 7.36 8.10
N GLY A 48 -9.94 8.31 9.00
CA GLY A 48 -10.09 9.73 8.67
C GLY A 48 -8.76 10.41 8.32
N GLY A 49 -8.83 11.71 8.00
CA GLY A 49 -7.65 12.54 7.70
C GLY A 49 -7.05 13.26 8.90
N GLU A 50 -7.68 13.20 10.08
CA GLU A 50 -7.31 14.02 11.24
C GLU A 50 -6.23 13.37 12.13
N ALA A 51 -6.18 12.04 12.19
CA ALA A 51 -5.22 11.30 13.01
C ALA A 51 -4.87 9.95 12.35
N PRO A 52 -3.59 9.54 12.36
CA PRO A 52 -3.16 8.29 11.76
C PRO A 52 -3.68 7.08 12.54
N VAL A 53 -3.78 5.94 11.86
CA VAL A 53 -4.16 4.65 12.44
C VAL A 53 -3.01 3.65 12.29
N LYS A 54 -2.52 3.13 13.41
CA LYS A 54 -1.52 2.06 13.44
C LYS A 54 -2.17 0.74 13.84
N VAL A 55 -1.96 -0.30 13.04
CA VAL A 55 -2.40 -1.67 13.30
C VAL A 55 -1.18 -2.54 13.57
N GLU A 56 -1.09 -3.15 14.75
CA GLU A 56 0.08 -3.95 15.15
C GLU A 56 -0.30 -5.32 15.72
N GLY A 57 0.70 -6.21 15.84
CA GLY A 57 0.53 -7.51 16.48
C GLY A 57 0.40 -8.70 15.53
N LYS A 58 -0.61 -9.55 15.73
CA LYS A 58 -0.83 -10.83 15.02
C LYS A 58 -1.48 -10.63 13.65
N ALA A 59 -1.97 -11.70 13.02
CA ALA A 59 -2.41 -11.64 11.64
C ALA A 59 -3.79 -10.97 11.50
N VAL A 60 -3.95 -10.11 10.49
CA VAL A 60 -5.23 -9.55 10.04
C VAL A 60 -5.57 -10.16 8.68
N LYS A 61 -6.79 -10.70 8.53
CA LYS A 61 -7.19 -11.43 7.32
C LYS A 61 -8.56 -11.05 6.80
N ASN A 62 -8.77 -11.11 5.48
CA ASN A 62 -10.10 -10.92 4.87
C ASN A 62 -10.80 -9.61 5.31
N SER A 63 -10.02 -8.60 5.66
CA SER A 63 -10.52 -7.34 6.22
C SER A 63 -10.63 -6.27 5.15
N VAL A 64 -11.35 -5.20 5.45
CA VAL A 64 -11.44 -4.01 4.60
C VAL A 64 -10.95 -2.79 5.35
N VAL A 65 -10.17 -1.94 4.70
CA VAL A 65 -9.73 -0.63 5.21
C VAL A 65 -10.21 0.45 4.25
N ARG A 66 -10.84 1.49 4.79
CA ARG A 66 -11.52 2.56 4.06
C ARG A 66 -10.96 3.92 4.50
N PRO A 67 -9.76 4.31 4.04
CA PRO A 67 -9.29 5.68 4.22
C PRO A 67 -10.24 6.67 3.55
N ALA A 68 -10.61 7.72 4.28
CA ALA A 68 -11.59 8.73 3.90
C ALA A 68 -11.17 10.11 4.42
N ALA A 69 -10.08 10.64 3.88
CA ALA A 69 -9.63 12.01 4.18
C ALA A 69 -10.36 13.05 3.33
N ALA A 70 -10.53 14.27 3.86
CA ALA A 70 -11.06 15.39 3.09
C ALA A 70 -10.02 15.94 2.10
N ALA A 71 -10.47 16.72 1.11
CA ALA A 71 -9.56 17.34 0.14
C ALA A 71 -8.49 18.19 0.85
N GLY A 72 -7.22 17.93 0.53
CA GLY A 72 -6.06 18.60 1.15
C GLY A 72 -5.54 17.95 2.44
N GLU A 73 -6.23 16.92 2.95
CA GLU A 73 -5.79 16.11 4.08
C GLU A 73 -5.18 14.78 3.61
N THR A 74 -4.67 13.99 4.57
CA THR A 74 -4.10 12.66 4.30
C THR A 74 -4.58 11.67 5.35
N ALA A 75 -5.17 10.55 4.91
CA ALA A 75 -5.47 9.42 5.76
C ALA A 75 -4.22 8.55 5.87
N GLU A 76 -3.65 8.47 7.07
CA GLU A 76 -2.41 7.76 7.35
C GLU A 76 -2.69 6.41 8.03
N ILE A 77 -2.13 5.33 7.48
CA ILE A 77 -2.35 3.95 7.94
C ILE A 77 -1.01 3.22 8.00
N THR A 78 -0.70 2.64 9.15
CA THR A 78 0.52 1.84 9.34
C THR A 78 0.19 0.41 9.75
N PHE A 79 0.79 -0.58 9.08
CA PHE A 79 0.75 -1.97 9.49
C PHE A 79 2.10 -2.43 10.05
N GLU A 80 2.09 -2.80 11.33
CA GLU A 80 3.21 -3.43 12.03
C GLU A 80 2.78 -4.82 12.56
N THR A 81 2.18 -5.62 11.68
CA THR A 81 1.61 -6.94 12.02
C THR A 81 2.49 -8.09 11.51
N THR A 82 2.37 -9.27 12.12
CA THR A 82 3.04 -10.47 11.61
C THR A 82 2.59 -10.84 10.20
N LYS A 83 1.32 -10.54 9.85
CA LYS A 83 0.74 -10.84 8.54
C LYS A 83 -0.52 -10.02 8.26
N VAL A 84 -0.60 -9.42 7.09
CA VAL A 84 -1.81 -8.90 6.46
C VAL A 84 -2.13 -9.80 5.26
N GLU A 85 -3.27 -10.49 5.26
CA GLU A 85 -3.64 -11.43 4.21
C GLU A 85 -5.03 -11.19 3.64
N SER A 86 -5.15 -11.02 2.32
CA SER A 86 -6.45 -10.82 1.67
C SER A 86 -7.22 -9.62 2.23
N VAL A 87 -6.49 -8.56 2.57
CA VAL A 87 -7.08 -7.28 2.97
C VAL A 87 -7.31 -6.43 1.73
N THR A 88 -8.46 -5.76 1.68
CA THR A 88 -8.78 -4.76 0.65
C THR A 88 -8.71 -3.39 1.25
N ILE A 89 -7.88 -2.50 0.68
CA ILE A 89 -7.80 -1.10 1.05
C ILE A 89 -8.41 -0.31 -0.09
N VAL A 90 -9.44 0.48 0.18
CA VAL A 90 -10.17 1.25 -0.84
C VAL A 90 -10.33 2.70 -0.38
N SER A 91 -9.88 3.66 -1.18
CA SER A 91 -10.08 5.07 -0.85
C SER A 91 -11.56 5.47 -1.02
N GLU A 92 -12.12 6.13 -0.03
CA GLU A 92 -13.48 6.69 -0.05
C GLU A 92 -13.50 8.22 0.09
N GLY A 93 -12.32 8.84 0.26
CA GLY A 93 -12.17 10.29 0.44
C GLY A 93 -11.63 11.01 -0.80
N GLU A 94 -11.63 12.34 -0.73
CA GLU A 94 -11.02 13.21 -1.74
C GLU A 94 -9.55 13.55 -1.42
N GLY A 95 -9.13 13.29 -0.18
CA GLY A 95 -7.76 13.49 0.29
C GLY A 95 -6.80 12.37 -0.14
N ALA A 96 -5.53 12.54 0.23
CA ALA A 96 -4.49 11.56 -0.03
C ALA A 96 -4.57 10.37 0.93
N VAL A 97 -3.97 9.26 0.54
CA VAL A 97 -3.74 8.09 1.38
C VAL A 97 -2.24 7.85 1.53
N ALA A 98 -1.79 7.73 2.77
CA ALA A 98 -0.45 7.28 3.11
C ALA A 98 -0.52 5.93 3.82
N LEU A 99 -0.05 4.88 3.16
CA LEU A 99 -0.01 3.51 3.67
C LEU A 99 1.44 3.09 3.91
N ASP A 100 1.78 2.70 5.13
CA ASP A 100 3.04 2.06 5.46
C ASP A 100 2.82 0.60 5.92
N VAL A 101 3.67 -0.30 5.46
CA VAL A 101 3.77 -1.68 5.92
C VAL A 101 5.20 -1.91 6.37
N GLU A 102 5.46 -1.60 7.64
CA GLU A 102 6.82 -1.54 8.19
C GLU A 102 7.48 -2.91 8.26
N LYS A 103 6.72 -3.95 8.64
CA LYS A 103 7.24 -5.32 8.78
C LYS A 103 6.18 -6.40 8.54
N GLY A 104 6.64 -7.65 8.44
CA GLY A 104 5.79 -8.84 8.40
C GLY A 104 5.50 -9.36 7.00
N THR A 105 4.33 -9.97 6.78
CA THR A 105 3.94 -10.51 5.47
C THR A 105 2.68 -9.82 4.95
N PHE A 106 2.77 -9.13 3.83
CA PHE A 106 1.62 -8.54 3.12
C PHE A 106 1.27 -9.42 1.91
N LYS A 107 0.13 -10.10 1.94
CA LYS A 107 -0.15 -11.23 1.04
C LYS A 107 -1.54 -11.18 0.44
N LYS A 108 -1.64 -11.32 -0.89
CA LYS A 108 -2.89 -11.44 -1.63
C LYS A 108 -3.88 -10.31 -1.33
N SER A 109 -3.35 -9.16 -0.95
CA SER A 109 -4.14 -7.97 -0.61
C SER A 109 -4.30 -7.09 -1.84
N THR A 110 -5.33 -6.28 -1.82
CA THR A 110 -5.64 -5.31 -2.87
C THR A 110 -5.58 -3.91 -2.26
N ILE A 111 -4.87 -3.01 -2.90
CA ILE A 111 -4.86 -1.58 -2.58
C ILE A 111 -5.45 -0.88 -3.80
N ASP A 112 -6.63 -0.31 -3.66
CA ASP A 112 -7.37 0.35 -4.72
C ASP A 112 -7.62 1.82 -4.36
N LEU A 113 -6.75 2.67 -4.85
CA LEU A 113 -6.81 4.13 -4.71
C LEU A 113 -7.20 4.79 -6.03
N SER A 114 -7.71 4.02 -7.00
CA SER A 114 -7.93 4.47 -8.38
C SER A 114 -8.97 5.56 -8.56
N SER A 115 -9.81 5.80 -7.54
CA SER A 115 -10.80 6.90 -7.54
C SER A 115 -10.26 8.22 -7.02
N GLY A 116 -9.07 8.24 -6.42
CA GLY A 116 -8.44 9.44 -5.88
C GLY A 116 -7.80 10.30 -6.96
N ALA A 117 -7.72 11.61 -6.70
CA ALA A 117 -6.94 12.57 -7.49
C ALA A 117 -5.80 13.23 -6.67
N ALA A 118 -5.73 12.88 -5.38
CA ALA A 118 -4.72 13.36 -4.47
C ALA A 118 -3.45 12.54 -4.60
N LYS A 119 -2.35 13.06 -4.05
CA LYS A 119 -1.05 12.39 -4.12
C LYS A 119 -0.96 11.29 -3.06
N ASP A 120 -1.00 10.04 -3.49
CA ASP A 120 -0.91 8.89 -2.61
C ASP A 120 0.53 8.41 -2.38
N SER A 121 0.74 7.73 -1.26
CA SER A 121 2.03 7.13 -0.89
C SER A 121 1.82 5.74 -0.28
N ILE A 122 2.48 4.73 -0.84
CA ILE A 122 2.50 3.36 -0.32
C ILE A 122 3.95 2.97 -0.07
N ALA A 123 4.28 2.53 1.13
CA ALA A 123 5.62 2.07 1.51
C ALA A 123 5.58 0.65 2.06
N PHE A 124 6.57 -0.15 1.65
CA PHE A 124 6.87 -1.46 2.23
C PHE A 124 8.28 -1.41 2.82
N GLY A 125 8.37 -1.65 4.14
CA GLY A 125 9.62 -1.70 4.89
C GLY A 125 10.53 -2.86 4.48
N GLY A 126 11.81 -2.78 4.87
CA GLY A 126 12.83 -3.76 4.47
C GLY A 126 12.61 -5.17 5.04
N ASP A 127 11.94 -5.26 6.18
CA ASP A 127 11.58 -6.52 6.84
C ASP A 127 10.22 -7.07 6.39
N THR A 128 9.65 -6.48 5.33
CA THR A 128 8.37 -6.90 4.76
C THR A 128 8.54 -7.95 3.67
N LYS A 129 7.61 -8.90 3.65
CA LYS A 129 7.44 -9.88 2.57
C LYS A 129 6.14 -9.60 1.82
N VAL A 130 6.25 -9.15 0.58
CA VAL A 130 5.10 -8.89 -0.31
C VAL A 130 4.82 -10.11 -1.18
N VAL A 131 3.57 -10.57 -1.21
CA VAL A 131 3.17 -11.82 -1.88
C VAL A 131 1.90 -11.62 -2.69
N LYS A 132 2.02 -11.54 -4.02
CA LYS A 132 0.86 -11.46 -4.94
C LYS A 132 -0.12 -10.34 -4.59
N THR A 133 0.40 -9.13 -4.37
CA THR A 133 -0.40 -7.96 -4.04
C THR A 133 -0.80 -7.22 -5.31
N SER A 134 -1.99 -6.64 -5.34
CA SER A 134 -2.44 -5.74 -6.42
C SER A 134 -2.53 -4.32 -5.89
N ILE A 135 -1.98 -3.37 -6.63
CA ILE A 135 -2.02 -1.94 -6.31
C ILE A 135 -2.57 -1.21 -7.53
N SER A 136 -3.62 -0.42 -7.35
CA SER A 136 -4.17 0.48 -8.35
C SER A 136 -4.14 1.89 -7.79
N LEU A 137 -3.46 2.80 -8.49
CA LEU A 137 -3.35 4.21 -8.14
C LEU A 137 -4.30 5.03 -9.01
N GLY A 138 -4.72 6.18 -8.49
CA GLY A 138 -5.60 7.13 -9.17
C GLY A 138 -4.81 8.19 -9.92
N ASP A 139 -5.45 9.33 -10.17
CA ASP A 139 -4.75 10.50 -10.67
C ASP A 139 -3.87 11.07 -9.54
N GLY A 140 -2.71 11.62 -9.85
CA GLY A 140 -1.86 12.15 -8.80
C GLY A 140 -0.39 12.26 -9.14
N LYS A 141 0.45 12.25 -8.11
CA LYS A 141 1.92 12.15 -8.26
C LYS A 141 2.38 11.08 -7.30
N ASP A 142 1.83 9.89 -7.50
CA ASP A 142 1.78 8.88 -6.48
C ASP A 142 3.14 8.23 -6.32
N THR A 143 3.34 7.63 -5.16
CA THR A 143 4.59 6.96 -4.84
C THR A 143 4.34 5.57 -4.29
N VAL A 144 4.99 4.57 -4.88
CA VAL A 144 5.10 3.24 -4.27
C VAL A 144 6.56 2.96 -4.01
N GLN A 145 6.91 2.65 -2.76
CA GLN A 145 8.27 2.40 -2.33
C GLN A 145 8.41 0.99 -1.75
N PHE A 146 9.37 0.24 -2.28
CA PHE A 146 9.89 -0.96 -1.67
C PHE A 146 11.27 -0.64 -1.10
N SER A 147 11.45 -0.86 0.19
CA SER A 147 12.71 -0.55 0.88
C SER A 147 13.76 -1.65 0.70
N GLU A 148 15.02 -1.32 0.99
CA GLU A 148 16.12 -2.29 0.94
C GLU A 148 15.85 -3.48 1.87
N GLY A 149 16.16 -4.70 1.41
CA GLY A 149 15.96 -5.92 2.19
C GLY A 149 14.61 -6.61 1.97
N ILE A 150 13.67 -5.96 1.26
CA ILE A 150 12.33 -6.48 0.94
C ILE A 150 12.38 -7.88 0.34
N LYS A 151 11.38 -8.71 0.67
CA LYS A 151 11.19 -10.04 0.07
C LYS A 151 9.96 -10.11 -0.81
N LEU A 152 10.14 -10.43 -2.09
CA LEU A 152 9.04 -10.65 -3.03
C LEU A 152 8.77 -12.15 -3.24
N LYS A 153 7.49 -12.54 -3.34
CA LYS A 153 7.08 -13.89 -3.73
C LYS A 153 5.86 -13.88 -4.65
N GLY A 154 6.02 -14.40 -5.87
CA GLY A 154 5.01 -14.27 -6.92
C GLY A 154 4.95 -12.84 -7.47
N ASP A 155 3.98 -12.60 -8.34
CA ASP A 155 3.91 -11.33 -9.08
C ASP A 155 3.03 -10.33 -8.32
N THR A 156 3.62 -9.18 -7.97
CA THR A 156 2.91 -8.01 -7.45
C THR A 156 2.60 -7.08 -8.63
N GLY A 157 1.34 -6.72 -8.79
CA GLY A 157 0.89 -5.80 -9.83
C GLY A 157 0.75 -4.38 -9.31
N ILE A 158 1.21 -3.41 -10.09
CA ILE A 158 1.01 -1.98 -9.85
C ILE A 158 0.43 -1.39 -11.14
N ARG A 159 -0.77 -0.84 -11.06
CA ARG A 159 -1.36 -0.02 -12.10
C ARG A 159 -1.24 1.43 -11.64
N VAL A 160 -0.44 2.21 -12.36
CA VAL A 160 -0.37 3.67 -12.12
C VAL A 160 -1.54 4.37 -12.82
N GLY A 161 -1.99 5.50 -12.29
CA GLY A 161 -3.02 6.32 -12.94
C GLY A 161 -2.39 7.46 -13.73
N ASP A 162 -3.14 8.55 -13.91
CA ASP A 162 -2.62 9.72 -14.61
C ASP A 162 -1.72 10.55 -13.69
N GLY A 163 -0.61 11.04 -14.21
CA GLY A 163 0.24 11.95 -13.46
C GLY A 163 1.72 11.75 -13.67
N ARG A 164 2.50 12.02 -12.63
CA ARG A 164 3.95 11.78 -12.64
C ARG A 164 4.33 10.90 -11.47
N ASP A 165 4.06 9.62 -11.63
CA ASP A 165 4.20 8.65 -10.58
C ASP A 165 5.65 8.23 -10.38
N VAL A 166 5.92 7.73 -9.18
CA VAL A 166 7.26 7.32 -8.76
C VAL A 166 7.19 5.94 -8.13
N ILE A 167 7.76 4.96 -8.81
CA ILE A 167 7.99 3.64 -8.22
C ILE A 167 9.44 3.57 -7.77
N LYS A 168 9.67 3.34 -6.48
CA LYS A 168 11.00 3.21 -5.90
C LYS A 168 11.25 1.77 -5.47
N VAL A 169 12.40 1.26 -5.85
CA VAL A 169 12.84 -0.11 -5.57
C VAL A 169 14.31 -0.12 -5.18
N PRO A 170 14.76 -1.13 -4.41
CA PRO A 170 16.19 -1.37 -4.25
C PRO A 170 16.80 -1.92 -5.56
N GLU A 171 18.12 -1.96 -5.63
CA GLU A 171 18.83 -2.60 -6.75
C GLU A 171 18.53 -4.11 -6.81
N THR A 172 18.40 -4.75 -5.65
CA THR A 172 18.11 -6.19 -5.52
C THR A 172 17.00 -6.45 -4.49
N VAL A 173 16.27 -7.54 -4.70
CA VAL A 173 15.21 -8.00 -3.79
C VAL A 173 15.49 -9.43 -3.35
N LYS A 174 14.98 -9.82 -2.17
CA LYS A 174 15.02 -11.22 -1.73
C LYS A 174 13.86 -12.00 -2.35
N GLY A 175 14.06 -13.29 -2.59
CA GLY A 175 13.01 -14.18 -3.10
C GLY A 175 12.93 -14.20 -4.63
N GLY A 176 11.87 -14.81 -5.16
CA GLY A 176 11.68 -15.02 -6.61
C GLY A 176 10.39 -14.39 -7.14
N GLY A 177 9.88 -13.37 -6.45
CA GLY A 177 8.74 -12.59 -6.94
C GLY A 177 9.17 -11.49 -7.90
N ARG A 178 8.20 -10.92 -8.61
CA ARG A 178 8.37 -9.85 -9.60
C ARG A 178 7.40 -8.72 -9.33
N ILE A 179 7.71 -7.55 -9.87
CA ILE A 179 6.82 -6.38 -9.90
C ILE A 179 6.44 -6.13 -11.36
N GLY A 180 5.15 -6.23 -11.66
CA GLY A 180 4.60 -5.78 -12.94
C GLY A 180 4.00 -4.39 -12.76
N ILE A 181 4.49 -3.43 -13.53
CA ILE A 181 3.96 -2.06 -13.57
C ILE A 181 3.20 -1.89 -14.88
N SER A 182 1.99 -1.35 -14.83
CA SER A 182 1.14 -1.14 -16.01
C SER A 182 0.61 0.27 -16.06
N ASN A 183 0.21 0.72 -17.25
CA ASN A 183 -0.22 2.08 -17.55
C ASN A 183 0.88 3.14 -17.34
N PHE A 184 2.16 2.73 -17.46
CA PHE A 184 3.27 3.63 -17.19
C PHE A 184 3.40 4.70 -18.28
N SER A 185 3.48 5.96 -17.89
CA SER A 185 3.66 7.07 -18.80
C SER A 185 5.14 7.33 -19.11
N LYS A 186 5.41 8.12 -20.14
CA LYS A 186 6.79 8.60 -20.43
C LYS A 186 7.27 9.63 -19.39
N GLN A 187 6.37 10.17 -18.58
CA GLN A 187 6.67 11.15 -17.52
C GLN A 187 7.01 10.49 -16.19
N ASP A 188 6.50 9.28 -15.95
CA ASP A 188 6.71 8.53 -14.72
C ASP A 188 8.18 8.18 -14.49
N ARG A 189 8.48 7.79 -13.27
CA ARG A 189 9.85 7.51 -12.84
C ARG A 189 9.93 6.19 -12.09
N LEU A 190 10.88 5.37 -12.53
CA LEU A 190 11.41 4.30 -11.70
C LEU A 190 12.65 4.84 -10.99
N VAL A 191 12.74 4.64 -9.68
CA VAL A 191 13.93 4.97 -8.89
C VAL A 191 14.52 3.66 -8.38
N VAL A 192 15.74 3.36 -8.80
CA VAL A 192 16.47 2.15 -8.40
C VAL A 192 17.66 2.58 -7.57
N ASP A 193 17.67 2.21 -6.28
CA ASP A 193 18.74 2.59 -5.35
C ASP A 193 19.07 4.11 -5.40
N GLY A 194 18.00 4.93 -5.30
CA GLY A 194 18.10 6.39 -5.40
C GLY A 194 18.35 6.94 -6.80
N GLN A 195 18.73 6.13 -7.79
CA GLN A 195 18.96 6.57 -9.16
C GLN A 195 17.64 6.71 -9.93
N LYS A 196 17.40 7.90 -10.47
CA LYS A 196 16.18 8.22 -11.22
C LYS A 196 16.29 7.75 -12.68
N LEU A 197 15.43 6.81 -13.06
CA LEU A 197 15.21 6.35 -14.43
C LEU A 197 13.88 6.94 -14.91
N SER A 198 13.94 7.88 -15.86
CA SER A 198 12.72 8.44 -16.43
C SER A 198 12.05 7.46 -17.39
N GLY A 199 10.71 7.46 -17.43
CA GLY A 199 9.92 6.63 -18.34
C GLY A 199 10.34 6.80 -19.80
N SER A 200 10.61 8.03 -20.25
CA SER A 200 11.12 8.26 -21.61
C SER A 200 12.45 7.57 -21.93
N LYS A 201 13.36 7.42 -20.95
CA LYS A 201 14.64 6.71 -21.15
C LYS A 201 14.43 5.20 -21.20
N LEU A 202 13.58 4.68 -20.32
CA LEU A 202 13.18 3.27 -20.29
C LEU A 202 12.49 2.87 -21.60
N TYR A 203 11.51 3.66 -22.04
CA TYR A 203 10.77 3.48 -23.29
C TYR A 203 11.69 3.38 -24.52
N LYS A 204 12.75 4.21 -24.56
CA LYS A 204 13.72 4.23 -25.68
C LYS A 204 14.81 3.16 -25.55
N GLY A 205 14.76 2.29 -24.55
CA GLY A 205 15.81 1.29 -24.27
C GLY A 205 17.17 1.91 -23.88
N LYS A 206 17.19 3.17 -23.41
CA LYS A 206 18.45 3.86 -23.01
C LYS A 206 18.88 3.52 -21.59
N LYS A 207 17.98 2.90 -20.83
CA LYS A 207 18.16 2.42 -19.46
C LYS A 207 17.36 1.13 -19.32
N GLU A 208 17.87 0.21 -18.53
CA GLU A 208 17.22 -1.06 -18.24
C GLU A 208 16.59 -1.00 -16.85
N ALA A 209 15.40 -1.61 -16.73
CA ALA A 209 14.82 -1.87 -15.42
C ALA A 209 15.49 -3.12 -14.81
N PRO A 210 15.53 -3.26 -13.48
CA PRO A 210 15.97 -4.49 -12.84
C PRO A 210 15.17 -5.71 -13.34
N SER A 211 15.80 -6.89 -13.38
CA SER A 211 15.20 -8.12 -13.93
C SER A 211 13.96 -8.63 -13.19
N PHE A 212 13.72 -8.16 -11.97
CA PHE A 212 12.49 -8.46 -11.23
C PHE A 212 11.34 -7.48 -11.54
N ILE A 213 11.53 -6.55 -12.48
CA ILE A 213 10.55 -5.54 -12.87
C ILE A 213 10.21 -5.67 -14.35
N THR A 214 8.92 -5.67 -14.64
CA THR A 214 8.37 -5.50 -15.99
C THR A 214 7.50 -4.25 -15.99
N ILE A 215 7.64 -3.41 -17.01
CA ILE A 215 6.88 -2.17 -17.18
C ILE A 215 6.14 -2.23 -18.51
N GLN A 216 4.83 -2.07 -18.47
CA GLN A 216 3.98 -1.87 -19.63
C GLN A 216 3.55 -0.39 -19.68
N PHE A 217 3.92 0.29 -20.76
CA PHE A 217 3.52 1.66 -21.04
C PHE A 217 2.06 1.74 -21.49
N GLU A 218 1.48 2.93 -21.41
CA GLU A 218 0.10 3.25 -21.85
C GLU A 218 -0.20 2.81 -23.30
N ASP A 219 0.79 2.88 -24.20
CA ASP A 219 0.68 2.46 -25.60
C ASP A 219 0.86 0.94 -25.82
N GLY A 220 0.99 0.18 -24.73
CA GLY A 220 1.18 -1.27 -24.73
C GLY A 220 2.64 -1.72 -24.88
N THR A 221 3.60 -0.81 -25.07
CA THR A 221 5.03 -1.14 -25.12
C THR A 221 5.48 -1.76 -23.79
N VAL A 222 6.25 -2.85 -23.85
CA VAL A 222 6.75 -3.54 -22.65
C VAL A 222 8.29 -3.44 -22.58
N VAL A 223 8.81 -3.14 -21.39
CA VAL A 223 10.25 -3.13 -21.08
C VAL A 223 10.55 -3.89 -19.78
N GLY A 224 11.75 -4.46 -19.67
CA GLY A 224 12.13 -5.32 -18.54
C GLY A 224 11.61 -6.76 -18.66
N GLY A 225 11.76 -7.53 -17.58
CA GLY A 225 11.44 -8.96 -17.52
C GLY A 225 12.66 -9.88 -17.51
#